data_AF-A0A372IH60-F1
#
_entry.id   AF-A0A372IH60-F1
#
_cell.length_a   1.000
_cell.length_b   1.000
_cell.length_c   1.000
_cell.angle_alpha   90.00
_cell.angle_beta   90.00
_cell.angle_gamma   90.00
#
_symmetry.space_group_name_H-M   'P 1'
#
loop_
_entity.id
_entity.type
_entity.pdbx_description
1 polymer ?
#
loop_
_entity_poly.entity_id
_entity_poly.type
_entity_poly.pdbx_seq_one_letter_code
_entity_poly.pdbx_strand_id
1 'polypeptide(L)'
;MAGRLPDLLVVMIVHLRRSLRLSRAEIAAKLGLARSTVARWLARVGLGRLSQLDPPEPVRRYQRDRPGELIHLDIKKLGRFDRPGHRVTGTRRGCRNRGPGWDFVHVAVDDATRLAYVEVLPDERKASTTAFLMRALRWFLGRGI
;
A
#
# COMPACT_ATOMS: atom_id res chain seq x y z
N MET A 1 26.21 17.11 -30.36
CA MET A 1 24.93 17.84 -30.29
C MET A 1 23.78 16.84 -30.23
N ALA A 2 23.06 16.73 -29.12
CA ALA A 2 21.90 15.85 -29.04
C ALA A 2 20.75 16.47 -29.85
N GLY A 3 20.62 16.07 -31.11
CA GLY A 3 19.58 16.57 -32.02
C GLY A 3 18.18 16.45 -31.40
N ARG A 4 17.34 17.45 -31.67
CA ARG A 4 15.90 17.40 -31.35
C ARG A 4 15.34 16.14 -32.01
N LEU A 5 14.73 15.25 -31.21
CA LEU A 5 14.02 14.08 -31.75
C LEU A 5 12.87 14.62 -32.63
N PRO A 6 12.63 14.06 -33.83
CA PRO A 6 11.45 14.41 -34.62
C PRO A 6 10.18 14.33 -33.78
N ASP A 7 9.29 15.33 -33.94
CA ASP A 7 8.09 15.46 -33.11
C ASP A 7 7.19 14.21 -33.19
N LEU A 8 7.14 13.57 -34.36
CA LEU A 8 6.41 12.31 -34.56
C LEU A 8 6.90 11.20 -33.63
N LEU A 9 8.22 11.07 -33.43
CA LEU A 9 8.77 10.06 -32.52
C LEU A 9 8.43 10.37 -31.06
N VAL A 10 8.37 11.65 -30.69
CA VAL A 10 7.94 12.06 -29.34
C VAL A 10 6.46 11.70 -29.13
N VAL A 11 5.61 11.95 -30.12
CA VAL A 11 4.19 11.54 -30.10
C VAL A 11 4.06 10.03 -29.97
N MET A 12 4.83 9.24 -30.72
CA MET A 12 4.83 7.77 -30.62
C MET A 12 5.30 7.30 -29.23
N ILE A 13 6.36 7.89 -28.67
CA ILE A 13 6.83 7.58 -27.31
C ILE A 13 5.69 7.78 -26.29
N VAL A 14 4.98 8.91 -26.37
CA VAL A 14 3.87 9.23 -25.47
C VAL A 14 2.68 8.29 -25.68
N HIS A 15 2.34 8.01 -26.93
CA HIS A 15 1.24 7.11 -27.28
C HIS A 15 1.48 5.70 -26.76
N LEU A 16 2.65 5.11 -27.06
CA LEU A 16 3.04 3.79 -26.56
C LEU A 16 3.07 3.74 -25.02
N ARG A 17 3.45 4.85 -24.39
CA ARG A 17 3.47 4.96 -22.93
C ARG A 17 2.07 5.00 -22.33
N ARG A 18 1.15 5.80 -22.87
CA ARG A 18 -0.20 5.99 -22.32
C ARG A 18 -1.15 4.86 -22.69
N SER A 19 -1.19 4.48 -23.97
CA SER A 19 -2.18 3.53 -24.49
C SER A 19 -1.81 2.09 -24.20
N LEU A 20 -0.51 1.75 -24.22
CA LEU A 20 -0.02 0.38 -24.06
C LEU A 20 0.77 0.16 -22.77
N ARG A 21 0.95 1.19 -21.94
CA ARG A 21 1.72 1.14 -20.67
C ARG A 21 3.13 0.58 -20.81
N LEU A 22 3.76 0.73 -21.97
CA LEU A 22 5.08 0.17 -22.21
C LEU A 22 6.15 0.85 -21.34
N SER A 23 7.09 0.07 -20.86
CA SER A 23 8.30 0.52 -20.18
C SER A 23 9.22 1.29 -21.13
N ARG A 24 10.17 2.02 -20.55
CA ARG A 24 11.22 2.72 -21.30
C ARG A 24 12.02 1.77 -22.21
N ALA A 25 12.22 0.53 -21.79
CA ALA A 25 12.97 -0.47 -22.54
C ALA A 25 12.15 -1.01 -23.72
N GLU A 26 10.87 -1.29 -23.52
CA GLU A 26 9.99 -1.79 -24.59
C GLU A 26 9.74 -0.73 -25.67
N ILE A 27 9.54 0.53 -25.29
CA ILE A 27 9.41 1.64 -26.24
C ILE A 27 10.71 1.83 -27.03
N ALA A 28 11.86 1.78 -26.35
CA ALA A 28 13.17 1.88 -26.99
C ALA A 28 13.38 0.77 -28.03
N ALA A 29 13.06 -0.48 -27.67
CA ALA A 29 13.14 -1.62 -28.57
C ALA A 29 12.20 -1.47 -29.78
N LYS A 30 10.94 -1.07 -29.58
CA LYS A 30 9.96 -0.90 -30.67
C LYS A 30 10.32 0.22 -31.64
N LEU A 31 10.92 1.30 -31.16
CA LEU A 31 11.23 2.48 -31.98
C LEU A 31 12.69 2.52 -32.46
N GLY A 32 13.51 1.53 -32.12
CA GLY A 32 14.95 1.53 -32.45
C GLY A 32 15.72 2.68 -31.80
N LEU A 33 15.30 3.13 -30.62
CA LEU A 33 15.89 4.28 -29.92
C LEU A 33 16.73 3.84 -28.72
N ALA A 34 17.72 4.65 -28.34
CA ALA A 34 18.41 4.45 -27.07
C ALA A 34 17.44 4.60 -25.88
N ARG A 35 17.50 3.67 -24.91
CA ARG A 35 16.70 3.72 -23.67
C ARG A 35 16.81 5.05 -22.93
N SER A 36 18.00 5.66 -22.92
CA SER A 36 18.26 6.96 -22.30
C SER A 36 17.52 8.11 -22.99
N THR A 37 17.33 8.04 -24.30
CA THR A 37 16.55 9.01 -25.09
C THR A 37 15.07 8.93 -24.73
N VAL A 38 14.49 7.74 -24.72
CA VAL A 38 13.10 7.51 -24.30
C VAL A 38 12.90 7.96 -22.85
N ALA A 39 13.81 7.61 -21.95
CA ALA A 39 13.76 8.02 -20.55
C ALA A 39 13.74 9.54 -20.39
N ARG A 40 14.60 10.25 -21.12
CA ARG A 40 14.70 11.71 -21.09
C ARG A 40 13.42 12.38 -21.59
N TRP A 41 12.86 11.90 -22.69
CA TRP A 41 11.62 12.46 -23.25
C TRP A 41 10.40 12.18 -22.39
N LEU A 42 10.25 10.96 -21.88
CA LEU A 42 9.17 10.64 -20.94
C LEU A 42 9.25 11.48 -19.65
N ALA A 43 10.45 11.72 -19.12
CA ALA A 43 10.63 12.59 -17.96
C ALA A 43 10.22 14.04 -18.26
N ARG A 44 10.57 14.58 -19.43
CA ARG A 44 10.21 15.95 -19.84
C ARG A 44 8.71 16.18 -19.93
N VAL A 45 7.94 15.16 -20.32
CA VAL A 45 6.47 15.23 -20.44
C VAL A 45 5.73 14.70 -19.20
N GLY A 46 6.44 14.46 -18.09
CA GLY A 46 5.83 14.01 -16.83
C GLY A 46 5.41 12.53 -16.79
N LEU A 47 5.81 11.71 -17.76
CA LEU A 47 5.43 10.30 -17.90
C LEU A 47 6.57 9.32 -17.56
N GLY A 48 7.57 9.79 -16.80
CA GLY A 48 8.76 9.02 -16.44
C GLY A 48 8.48 7.76 -15.62
N ARG A 49 7.41 7.76 -14.82
CA ARG A 49 6.96 6.61 -14.01
C ARG A 49 5.61 6.09 -14.52
N LEU A 50 5.41 4.77 -14.47
CA LEU A 50 4.14 4.17 -14.91
C LEU A 50 2.99 4.56 -13.97
N SER A 51 3.30 4.74 -12.68
CA SER A 51 2.36 5.20 -11.66
C SER A 51 1.83 6.63 -11.88
N GLN A 52 2.35 7.36 -12.86
CA GLN A 52 1.90 8.71 -13.21
C GLN A 52 0.96 8.72 -14.43
N LEU A 53 0.65 7.54 -15.00
CA LEU A 53 -0.24 7.46 -16.15
C LEU A 53 -1.70 7.70 -15.78
N ASP A 54 -2.09 7.25 -14.60
CA ASP A 54 -3.43 7.46 -14.06
C ASP A 54 -3.42 8.64 -13.10
N PRO A 55 -4.46 9.48 -13.11
CA PRO A 55 -4.68 10.38 -11.99
C PRO A 55 -4.88 9.53 -10.71
N PRO A 56 -4.40 10.01 -9.55
CA PRO A 56 -4.72 9.36 -8.29
C PRO A 56 -6.23 9.33 -8.11
N GLU A 57 -6.75 8.21 -7.61
CA GLU A 57 -8.18 8.13 -7.30
C GLU A 57 -8.57 9.23 -6.29
N PRO A 58 -9.72 9.90 -6.48
CA PRO A 58 -10.20 10.88 -5.53
C PRO A 58 -10.36 10.28 -4.13
N VAL A 59 -9.88 10.99 -3.10
CA VAL A 59 -10.01 10.53 -1.71
C VAL A 59 -11.48 10.59 -1.30
N ARG A 60 -12.12 9.43 -1.14
CA ARG A 60 -13.48 9.34 -0.59
C ARG A 60 -13.40 9.19 0.93
N ARG A 61 -13.65 10.28 1.67
CA ARG A 61 -13.77 10.25 3.14
C ARG A 61 -15.24 10.15 3.51
N TYR A 62 -15.56 9.17 4.35
CA TYR A 62 -16.87 9.06 4.96
C TYR A 62 -16.69 8.82 6.46
N GLN A 63 -17.69 9.23 7.22
CA GLN A 63 -17.87 8.87 8.62
C GLN A 63 -19.37 8.70 8.84
N ARG A 64 -19.77 7.67 9.58
CA ARG A 64 -21.16 7.51 10.02
C ARG A 64 -21.52 8.48 11.14
N ASP A 65 -22.79 8.86 11.20
CA ASP A 65 -23.27 9.89 12.13
C ASP A 65 -23.56 9.32 13.51
N ARG A 66 -23.93 8.04 13.60
CA ARG A 66 -24.32 7.38 14.86
C ARG A 66 -23.37 6.24 15.21
N PRO A 67 -23.05 6.06 16.50
CA PRO A 67 -22.34 4.88 16.97
C PRO A 67 -23.04 3.59 16.53
N GLY A 68 -22.25 2.58 16.14
CA GLY A 68 -22.75 1.25 15.78
C GLY A 68 -23.19 1.07 14.33
N GLU A 69 -23.31 2.15 13.54
CA GLU A 69 -23.71 2.07 12.13
C GLU A 69 -22.66 1.37 11.25
N LEU A 70 -21.38 1.48 11.63
CA LEU A 70 -20.29 0.85 10.92
C LEU A 70 -19.14 0.56 11.88
N ILE A 71 -18.75 -0.71 11.93
CA ILE A 71 -17.55 -1.16 12.63
C ILE A 71 -16.53 -1.60 11.58
N HIS A 72 -15.35 -0.98 11.60
CA HIS A 72 -14.21 -1.39 10.81
C HIS A 72 -13.48 -2.51 11.52
N LEU A 73 -13.21 -3.60 10.81
CA LEU A 73 -12.44 -4.73 11.31
C LEU A 73 -11.11 -4.82 10.56
N ASP A 74 -10.02 -4.98 11.29
CA ASP A 74 -8.70 -5.24 10.72
C ASP A 74 -7.96 -6.31 11.53
N ILE A 75 -7.06 -7.03 10.87
CA ILE A 75 -6.11 -7.92 11.54
C ILE A 75 -4.71 -7.52 11.10
N LYS A 76 -3.96 -6.96 12.05
CA LYS A 76 -2.55 -6.64 11.81
C LYS A 76 -1.66 -7.78 12.23
N LYS A 77 -1.03 -8.42 11.26
CA LYS A 77 0.04 -9.40 11.47
C LYS A 77 1.37 -8.68 11.72
N LEU A 78 1.94 -8.84 12.91
CA LEU A 78 3.19 -8.22 13.34
C LEU A 78 4.24 -9.29 13.63
N GLY A 79 5.43 -9.12 13.07
CA GLY A 79 6.53 -10.04 13.33
C GLY A 79 7.03 -9.86 14.76
N ARG A 80 7.11 -10.95 15.51
CA ARG A 80 7.68 -10.93 16.85
C ARG A 80 9.19 -10.65 16.78
N PHE A 81 9.74 -10.14 17.88
CA PHE A 81 11.16 -9.84 17.99
C PHE A 81 11.69 -10.35 19.33
N ASP A 82 12.68 -11.24 19.31
CA ASP A 82 13.38 -11.69 20.53
C ASP A 82 14.53 -10.75 20.90
N ARG A 83 14.98 -9.93 19.94
CA ARG A 83 16.05 -8.95 20.15
C ARG A 83 15.71 -7.60 19.51
N PRO A 84 16.16 -6.48 20.10
CA PRO A 84 16.05 -5.16 19.50
C PRO A 84 16.71 -5.08 18.12
N GLY A 85 16.12 -4.30 17.22
CA GLY A 85 16.62 -4.11 15.86
C GLY A 85 17.69 -3.02 15.73
N HIS A 86 18.28 -2.90 14.54
CA HIS A 86 19.37 -1.95 14.23
C HIS A 86 19.05 -0.47 14.50
N ARG A 87 17.76 -0.09 14.55
CA ARG A 87 17.35 1.27 14.91
C ARG A 87 17.63 1.56 16.40
N VAL A 88 17.59 0.54 17.25
CA VAL A 88 17.92 0.63 18.68
C VAL A 88 19.42 0.38 18.89
N THR A 89 19.99 -0.64 18.23
CA THR A 89 21.36 -1.08 18.49
C THR A 89 22.43 -0.38 17.66
N GLY A 90 22.04 0.44 16.67
CA GLY A 90 22.97 1.13 15.75
C GLY A 90 23.71 0.22 14.76
N THR A 91 23.55 -1.11 14.85
CA THR A 91 24.25 -2.07 14.01
C THR A 91 23.29 -2.97 13.24
N ARG A 92 23.59 -3.25 11.97
CA ARG A 92 22.82 -4.22 11.16
C ARG A 92 23.27 -5.66 11.38
N ARG A 93 24.43 -5.88 12.03
CA ARG A 93 24.93 -7.23 12.34
C ARG A 93 24.15 -7.81 13.51
N GLY A 94 23.81 -9.10 13.43
CA GLY A 94 23.13 -9.83 14.53
C GLY A 94 21.69 -9.41 14.84
N CYS A 95 21.14 -8.39 14.16
CA CYS A 95 19.81 -7.82 14.45
C CYS A 95 18.66 -8.48 13.67
N ARG A 96 18.88 -9.69 13.15
CA ARG A 96 17.86 -10.43 12.38
C ARG A 96 17.16 -11.41 13.31
N ASN A 97 15.87 -11.19 13.53
CA ASN A 97 14.99 -12.13 14.19
C ASN A 97 14.55 -13.21 13.19
N ARG A 98 14.78 -14.50 13.49
CA ARG A 98 14.35 -15.65 12.67
C ARG A 98 13.62 -16.64 13.58
N GLY A 99 12.37 -16.95 13.25
CA GLY A 99 11.58 -17.93 14.00
C GLY A 99 10.76 -17.45 15.22
N PRO A 100 10.70 -16.17 15.64
CA PRO A 100 9.91 -15.81 16.83
C PRO A 100 8.39 -15.87 16.58
N GLY A 101 7.97 -16.05 15.33
CA GLY A 101 6.57 -16.13 14.94
C GLY A 101 5.93 -14.76 14.73
N TRP A 102 4.60 -14.74 14.86
CA TRP A 102 3.76 -13.60 14.55
C TRP A 102 2.77 -13.35 15.68
N ASP A 103 2.50 -12.08 15.95
CA ASP A 103 1.32 -11.65 16.68
C ASP A 103 0.24 -11.21 15.70
N PHE A 104 -1.01 -11.56 16.01
CA PHE A 104 -2.17 -11.17 15.22
C PHE A 104 -3.02 -10.23 16.05
N VAL A 105 -2.92 -8.94 15.75
CA VAL A 105 -3.67 -7.89 16.44
C VAL A 105 -5.01 -7.75 15.73
N HIS A 106 -6.06 -8.32 16.31
CA HIS A 106 -7.43 -8.15 15.85
C HIS A 106 -7.96 -6.83 16.39
N VAL A 107 -8.48 -5.98 15.51
CA VAL A 107 -8.92 -4.63 15.81
C VAL A 107 -10.34 -4.45 15.29
N ALA A 108 -11.20 -3.88 16.13
CA ALA A 108 -12.52 -3.42 15.77
C ALA A 108 -12.66 -1.95 16.16
N VAL A 109 -13.05 -1.10 15.23
CA VAL A 109 -13.20 0.35 15.46
C VAL A 109 -14.57 0.79 15.02
N ASP A 110 -15.34 1.38 15.94
CA ASP A 110 -16.57 2.08 15.57
C ASP A 110 -16.23 3.35 14.78
N ASP A 111 -16.85 3.51 13.61
CA ASP A 111 -16.51 4.59 12.68
C ASP A 111 -16.89 5.97 13.21
N ALA A 112 -18.04 6.07 13.90
CA ALA A 112 -18.58 7.34 14.39
C ALA A 112 -17.82 7.85 15.62
N THR A 113 -17.59 7.01 16.62
CA THR A 113 -16.94 7.38 17.89
C THR A 113 -15.42 7.23 17.85
N ARG A 114 -14.88 6.49 16.88
CA ARG A 114 -13.47 6.06 16.82
C ARG A 114 -13.04 5.20 18.00
N LEU A 115 -13.98 4.67 18.79
CA LEU A 115 -13.66 3.78 19.89
C LEU A 115 -13.16 2.44 19.34
N ALA A 116 -12.02 1.98 19.87
CA ALA A 116 -11.37 0.75 19.41
C ALA A 116 -11.39 -0.34 20.47
N TYR A 117 -11.71 -1.56 20.04
CA TYR A 117 -11.54 -2.81 20.77
C TYR A 117 -10.44 -3.63 20.10
N VAL A 118 -9.46 -4.10 20.90
CA VAL A 118 -8.25 -4.75 20.37
C VAL A 118 -7.92 -5.99 21.19
N GLU A 119 -7.58 -7.07 20.50
CA GLU A 119 -7.05 -8.29 21.10
C GLU A 119 -5.85 -8.80 20.31
N VAL A 120 -4.86 -9.37 21.00
CA VAL A 120 -3.78 -10.13 20.35
C VAL A 120 -4.14 -11.61 20.43
N LEU A 121 -4.36 -12.23 19.27
CA LEU A 121 -4.79 -13.63 19.16
C LEU A 121 -3.71 -14.51 18.49
N PRO A 122 -3.81 -15.85 18.61
CA PRO A 122 -2.81 -16.76 18.08
C PRO A 122 -2.71 -16.80 16.54
N ASP A 123 -3.79 -16.47 15.83
CA ASP A 123 -3.84 -16.52 14.35
C ASP A 123 -4.96 -15.64 13.76
N GLU A 124 -4.98 -15.54 12.43
CA GLU A 124 -5.98 -14.85 11.62
C GLU A 124 -7.12 -15.78 11.12
N ARG A 125 -7.26 -16.97 11.72
CA ARG A 125 -8.17 -18.01 11.22
C ARG A 125 -9.61 -17.78 11.66
N LYS A 126 -10.53 -18.41 10.94
CA LYS A 126 -11.99 -18.35 11.15
C LYS A 126 -12.40 -18.40 12.63
N ALA A 127 -11.92 -19.40 13.39
CA ALA A 127 -12.31 -19.56 14.79
C ALA A 127 -11.91 -18.36 15.66
N SER A 128 -10.66 -17.89 15.53
CA SER A 128 -10.14 -16.72 16.23
C SER A 128 -10.91 -15.45 15.85
N THR A 129 -11.09 -15.21 14.55
CA THR A 129 -11.77 -14.01 14.04
C THR A 129 -13.26 -13.97 14.42
N THR A 130 -13.98 -15.10 14.34
CA THR A 130 -15.38 -15.16 14.77
C THR A 130 -15.50 -14.92 16.27
N ALA A 131 -14.63 -15.54 17.07
CA ALA A 131 -14.66 -15.36 18.52
C ALA A 131 -14.33 -13.91 18.93
N PHE A 132 -13.36 -13.28 18.25
CA PHE A 132 -13.05 -11.86 18.39
C PHE A 132 -14.27 -10.99 18.10
N LEU A 133 -14.92 -11.18 16.93
CA LEU A 133 -16.08 -10.40 16.54
C LEU A 133 -17.19 -10.45 17.60
N MET A 134 -17.50 -11.65 18.11
CA MET A 134 -18.55 -11.79 19.13
C MET A 134 -18.20 -11.06 20.43
N ARG A 135 -16.92 -11.04 20.83
CA ARG A 135 -16.47 -10.29 22.01
C ARG A 135 -16.49 -8.79 21.76
N ALA A 136 -16.03 -8.34 20.59
CA ALA A 136 -16.04 -6.95 20.17
C ALA A 136 -17.47 -6.38 20.17
N LEU A 137 -18.42 -7.07 19.54
CA LEU A 137 -19.83 -6.65 19.51
C LEU A 137 -20.42 -6.57 20.92
N ARG A 138 -20.17 -7.56 21.78
CA ARG A 138 -20.63 -7.52 23.18
C ARG A 138 -20.02 -6.33 23.94
N TRP A 139 -18.75 -6.04 23.70
CA TRP A 139 -18.03 -4.95 24.35
C TRP A 139 -18.52 -3.57 23.92
N PHE A 140 -18.84 -3.41 22.63
CA PHE A 140 -19.45 -2.21 22.06
C PHE A 140 -20.87 -1.99 22.57
N LEU A 141 -21.69 -3.04 22.56
CA LEU A 141 -23.06 -2.99 23.07
C LEU A 141 -23.10 -2.50 24.54
N GLY A 142 -22.17 -2.98 25.37
CA GLY A 142 -22.03 -2.53 26.76
C GLY A 142 -21.64 -1.06 26.93
N ARG A 143 -21.35 -0.34 25.85
CA ARG A 143 -20.97 1.08 25.81
C ARG A 143 -21.95 1.95 25.01
N GLY A 144 -23.10 1.38 24.62
CA GLY A 144 -24.09 2.10 23.83
C GLY A 144 -23.67 2.34 22.38
N ILE A 145 -22.76 1.51 21.87
CA ILE A 145 -22.38 1.43 20.45
C ILE A 145 -23.12 0.25 19.83
#